data_AF-A0A9Q0WH35-F1
#
_entry.id   AF-A0A9Q0WH35-F1
#
_cell.length_a   1.000
_cell.length_b   1.000
_cell.length_c   1.000
_cell.angle_alpha   90.00
_cell.angle_beta   90.00
_cell.angle_gamma   90.00
#
_symmetry.space_group_name_H-M   'P 1'
#
loop_
_entity.id
_entity.type
_entity.pdbx_description
1 polymer ?
#
loop_
_entity_poly.entity_id
_entity_poly.type
_entity_poly.pdbx_seq_one_letter_code
_entity_poly.pdbx_strand_id
1 'polypeptide(L)'
;MLHVSGPGCSSIGYGATQEIGPFIVDTNGHGLKYNPYSWNKEANMLFLESPVGVGFSYSNTTNDYHIIGDEFTANDSYAFLHKWFLMFPSYRKRAFYIAGESYAGKYVPELAELTVDKNNDPSLHIDLKGILLGNPETSDAEDWRGLVDYAWSHAVISDETLKIIRGSCNFDSNDTWSNDNCTEAVDELIKQYKEIDIFSLYTSVCIGDSASSDGRFTKIMYRPSSKKMPRIIGGYDPCRDKYAKVFYNRPDVQKALHASDGHVLKNWSTCK
;
A
#
# COMPACT_ATOMS: atom_id res chain seq x y z
N MET A 1 -6.45 -16.42 -1.51
CA MET A 1 -5.75 -15.27 -2.11
C MET A 1 -5.19 -14.44 -0.97
N LEU A 2 -3.88 -14.30 -0.93
CA LEU A 2 -3.20 -13.36 -0.04
C LEU A 2 -3.30 -11.96 -0.65
N HIS A 3 -3.65 -10.95 0.13
CA HIS A 3 -3.59 -9.54 -0.27
C HIS A 3 -2.51 -8.81 0.52
N VAL A 4 -1.64 -8.11 -0.22
CA VAL A 4 -0.56 -7.30 0.33
C VAL A 4 -0.65 -5.89 -0.27
N SER A 5 -0.67 -4.87 0.57
CA SER A 5 -0.51 -3.45 0.18
C SER A 5 0.97 -3.05 0.31
N GLY A 6 1.37 -1.83 -0.06
CA GLY A 6 2.75 -1.40 0.19
C GLY A 6 3.01 0.11 0.13
N PRO A 7 4.29 0.50 0.27
CA PRO A 7 5.15 0.04 1.33
C PRO A 7 4.74 0.72 2.64
N GLY A 8 4.65 -0.05 3.73
CA GLY A 8 4.32 0.54 5.02
C GLY A 8 2.81 0.83 5.22
N CYS A 9 1.95 0.37 4.33
CA CYS A 9 0.50 0.57 4.36
C CYS A 9 -0.25 -0.73 4.65
N SER A 10 -1.32 -0.65 5.42
CA SER A 10 -2.06 -1.80 5.93
C SER A 10 -2.99 -2.41 4.90
N SER A 11 -2.80 -3.70 4.60
CA SER A 11 -3.73 -4.51 3.80
C SER A 11 -5.10 -4.69 4.47
N ILE A 12 -5.17 -4.53 5.79
CA ILE A 12 -6.43 -4.57 6.54
C ILE A 12 -7.13 -3.20 6.41
N GLY A 13 -6.39 -2.12 6.64
CA GLY A 13 -6.85 -0.74 6.54
C GLY A 13 -7.43 -0.41 5.18
N TYR A 14 -6.77 -0.84 4.11
CA TYR A 14 -7.22 -0.64 2.72
C TYR A 14 -7.99 -1.85 2.19
N GLY A 15 -7.28 -2.90 1.78
CA GLY A 15 -7.88 -4.05 1.08
C GLY A 15 -9.10 -4.64 1.80
N ALA A 16 -8.99 -4.87 3.12
CA ALA A 16 -10.08 -5.51 3.87
C ALA A 16 -11.26 -4.59 4.17
N THR A 17 -11.04 -3.29 4.42
CA THR A 17 -12.10 -2.39 4.93
C THR A 17 -12.38 -1.14 4.12
N GLN A 18 -11.73 -0.95 2.99
CA GLN A 18 -12.01 0.14 2.06
C GLN A 18 -12.25 -0.35 0.63
N GLU A 19 -11.83 -1.56 0.29
CA GLU A 19 -11.85 -2.03 -1.10
C GLU A 19 -12.62 -3.34 -1.27
N ILE A 20 -11.95 -4.48 -1.08
CA ILE A 20 -12.38 -5.80 -1.58
C ILE A 20 -12.84 -6.75 -0.47
N GLY A 21 -12.68 -6.38 0.80
CA GLY A 21 -13.14 -7.20 1.92
C GLY A 21 -14.66 -7.15 2.14
N PRO A 22 -15.18 -8.04 3.00
CA PRO A 22 -16.62 -8.27 3.17
C PRO A 22 -17.36 -7.10 3.82
N PHE A 23 -16.64 -6.21 4.49
CA PHE A 23 -17.18 -5.07 5.20
C PHE A 23 -16.33 -3.84 4.96
N ILE A 24 -16.96 -2.69 4.78
CA ILE A 24 -16.32 -1.39 4.64
C ILE A 24 -16.55 -0.58 5.91
N VAL A 25 -15.53 0.10 6.43
CA VAL A 25 -15.68 0.99 7.58
C VAL A 25 -16.67 2.11 7.24
N ASP A 26 -17.61 2.38 8.14
CA ASP A 26 -18.61 3.40 7.93
C ASP A 26 -18.04 4.82 8.00
N THR A 27 -18.85 5.77 7.55
CA THR A 27 -18.56 7.19 7.73
C THR A 27 -18.48 7.46 9.24
N ASN A 28 -17.37 8.06 9.68
CA ASN A 28 -16.99 8.31 11.08
C ASN A 28 -16.25 7.16 11.82
N GLY A 29 -16.11 5.96 11.25
CA GLY A 29 -15.32 4.89 11.86
C GLY A 29 -15.97 4.23 13.08
N HIS A 30 -17.29 4.32 13.20
CA HIS A 30 -18.06 3.78 14.33
C HIS A 30 -18.69 2.42 14.04
N GLY A 31 -18.58 1.93 12.81
CA GLY A 31 -19.18 0.67 12.42
C GLY A 31 -18.66 0.14 11.09
N LEU A 32 -19.34 -0.89 10.62
CA LEU A 32 -19.04 -1.61 9.39
C LEU A 32 -20.31 -1.69 8.54
N LYS A 33 -20.17 -1.48 7.23
CA LYS A 33 -21.20 -1.68 6.21
C LYS A 33 -20.85 -2.89 5.36
N TYR A 34 -21.83 -3.72 5.03
CA TYR A 34 -21.60 -4.89 4.16
C TYR A 34 -21.17 -4.46 2.74
N ASN A 35 -20.18 -5.14 2.18
CA ASN A 35 -19.72 -4.94 0.81
C ASN A 35 -20.36 -5.97 -0.14
N PRO A 36 -21.29 -5.57 -1.01
CA PRO A 36 -21.89 -6.49 -1.97
C PRO A 36 -20.93 -6.95 -3.07
N TYR A 37 -19.77 -6.31 -3.23
CA TYR A 37 -18.76 -6.65 -4.24
C TYR A 37 -17.51 -7.32 -3.66
N SER A 38 -17.60 -7.83 -2.44
CA SER A 38 -16.43 -8.45 -1.81
C SER A 38 -15.93 -9.66 -2.57
N TRP A 39 -14.61 -9.74 -2.73
CA TRP A 39 -13.92 -10.86 -3.36
C TRP A 39 -14.02 -12.15 -2.54
N ASN A 40 -14.37 -12.05 -1.25
CA ASN A 40 -14.53 -13.23 -0.42
C ASN A 40 -15.75 -14.10 -0.79
N LYS A 41 -16.59 -13.63 -1.70
CA LYS A 41 -17.68 -14.42 -2.31
C LYS A 41 -17.17 -15.55 -3.19
N GLU A 42 -16.02 -15.36 -3.82
CA GLU A 42 -15.43 -16.30 -4.79
C GLU A 42 -14.10 -16.89 -4.31
N ALA A 43 -13.46 -16.29 -3.31
CA ALA A 43 -12.16 -16.72 -2.79
C ALA A 43 -12.07 -16.67 -1.27
N ASN A 44 -11.20 -17.51 -0.70
CA ASN A 44 -10.76 -17.32 0.69
C ASN A 44 -9.69 -16.22 0.70
N MET A 45 -9.99 -15.09 1.34
CA MET A 45 -9.12 -13.91 1.38
C MET A 45 -8.29 -13.90 2.67
N LEU A 46 -6.99 -13.65 2.55
CA LEU A 46 -6.07 -13.45 3.66
C LEU A 46 -5.43 -12.07 3.50
N PHE A 47 -5.70 -11.14 4.41
CA PHE A 47 -5.11 -9.80 4.40
C PHE A 47 -3.93 -9.77 5.37
N LEU A 48 -2.74 -9.44 4.87
CA LEU A 48 -1.52 -9.44 5.67
C LEU A 48 -1.00 -8.01 5.83
N GLU A 49 -0.93 -7.52 7.07
CA GLU A 49 -0.22 -6.28 7.39
C GLU A 49 1.29 -6.56 7.41
N SER A 50 2.02 -6.06 6.42
CA SER A 50 3.45 -6.28 6.22
C SER A 50 4.07 -5.03 5.59
N PRO A 51 5.34 -4.69 5.88
CA PRO A 51 6.24 -5.34 6.82
C PRO A 51 5.92 -5.04 8.30
N VAL A 52 6.80 -5.48 9.19
CA VAL A 52 6.73 -5.14 10.61
C VAL A 52 6.61 -3.63 10.86
N GLY A 53 5.73 -3.25 11.79
CA GLY A 53 5.41 -1.85 12.09
C GLY A 53 4.23 -1.28 11.31
N VAL A 54 3.67 -2.03 10.35
CA VAL A 54 2.44 -1.68 9.64
C VAL A 54 1.23 -2.13 10.43
N GLY A 55 0.30 -1.20 10.68
CA GLY A 55 -0.94 -1.49 11.38
C GLY A 55 -0.70 -2.10 12.76
N PHE A 56 -1.13 -3.35 12.97
CA PHE A 56 -0.89 -4.11 14.19
C PHE A 56 0.37 -4.97 14.19
N SER A 57 1.05 -5.14 13.04
CA SER A 57 2.28 -5.92 12.95
C SER A 57 3.41 -5.23 13.71
N TYR A 58 4.14 -5.97 14.56
CA TYR A 58 5.21 -5.43 15.40
C TYR A 58 6.34 -6.45 15.61
N SER A 59 7.52 -5.95 15.93
CA SER A 59 8.66 -6.73 16.44
C SER A 59 9.10 -6.16 17.79
N ASN A 60 9.59 -7.07 18.64
CA ASN A 60 10.25 -6.74 19.89
C ASN A 60 11.72 -6.33 19.69
N THR A 61 12.27 -6.57 18.50
CA THR A 61 13.65 -6.23 18.14
C THR A 61 13.67 -4.90 17.40
N THR A 62 14.24 -3.87 18.03
CA THR A 62 14.30 -2.51 17.46
C THR A 62 15.01 -2.48 16.10
N ASN A 63 16.03 -3.32 15.90
CA ASN A 63 16.78 -3.37 14.65
C ASN A 63 15.95 -3.79 13.44
N ASP A 64 14.88 -4.58 13.63
CA ASP A 64 14.02 -5.04 12.53
C ASP A 64 13.38 -3.84 11.81
N TYR A 65 13.08 -2.76 12.53
CA TYR A 65 12.52 -1.53 11.95
C TYR A 65 13.54 -0.71 11.13
N HIS A 66 14.84 -1.03 11.20
CA HIS A 66 15.90 -0.33 10.47
C HIS A 66 16.39 -1.08 9.23
N ILE A 67 16.08 -2.37 9.11
CA ILE A 67 16.49 -3.24 8.00
C ILE A 67 15.33 -3.56 7.04
N ILE A 68 14.19 -2.88 7.19
CA ILE A 68 13.03 -3.06 6.32
C ILE A 68 13.42 -2.73 4.88
N GLY A 69 13.26 -3.71 4.00
CA GLY A 69 13.46 -3.62 2.57
C GLY A 69 12.64 -4.71 1.87
N ASP A 70 12.73 -4.75 0.55
CA ASP A 70 11.88 -5.63 -0.25
C ASP A 70 12.21 -7.11 0.02
N GLU A 71 13.50 -7.48 0.00
CA GLU A 71 13.99 -8.83 0.38
C GLU A 71 13.58 -9.24 1.80
N PHE A 72 13.69 -8.34 2.79
CA PHE A 72 13.27 -8.62 4.16
C PHE A 72 11.77 -8.89 4.23
N THR A 73 10.97 -8.05 3.55
CA THR A 73 9.51 -8.14 3.51
C THR A 73 9.05 -9.44 2.84
N ALA A 74 9.70 -9.84 1.75
CA ALA A 74 9.41 -11.09 1.05
C ALA A 74 9.72 -12.31 1.94
N ASN A 75 10.90 -12.35 2.57
CA ASN A 75 11.30 -13.45 3.45
C ASN A 75 10.39 -13.58 4.68
N ASP A 76 10.05 -12.46 5.33
CA ASP A 76 9.19 -12.46 6.51
C ASP A 76 7.75 -12.86 6.15
N SER A 77 7.21 -12.36 5.03
CA SER A 77 5.89 -12.75 4.53
C SER A 77 5.84 -14.24 4.13
N TYR A 78 6.93 -14.78 3.57
CA TYR A 78 7.06 -16.20 3.27
C TYR A 78 7.09 -17.05 4.55
N ALA A 79 7.84 -16.63 5.57
CA ALA A 79 7.87 -17.28 6.87
C ALA A 79 6.48 -17.27 7.54
N PHE A 80 5.78 -16.13 7.48
CA PHE A 80 4.40 -16.00 7.92
C PHE A 80 3.48 -17.02 7.23
N LEU A 81 3.54 -17.15 5.90
CA LEU A 81 2.69 -18.09 5.16
C LEU A 81 2.88 -19.53 5.64
N HIS A 82 4.11 -19.96 5.89
CA HIS A 82 4.36 -21.30 6.43
C HIS A 82 3.80 -21.50 7.83
N LYS A 83 3.98 -20.52 8.72
CA LYS A 83 3.37 -20.57 10.07
C LYS A 83 1.85 -20.55 9.99
N TRP A 84 1.28 -19.77 9.08
CA TRP A 84 -0.16 -19.72 8.85
C TRP A 84 -0.69 -21.06 8.35
N PHE A 85 -0.02 -21.71 7.40
CA PHE A 85 -0.42 -23.04 6.92
C PHE A 85 -0.28 -24.15 7.97
N LEU A 86 0.65 -24.02 8.93
CA LEU A 86 0.72 -24.93 10.08
C LEU A 86 -0.50 -24.77 11.01
N MET A 87 -0.96 -23.53 11.18
CA MET A 87 -2.17 -23.21 11.96
C MET A 87 -3.46 -23.61 11.22
N PHE A 88 -3.46 -23.48 9.88
CA PHE A 88 -4.61 -23.72 9.01
C PHE A 88 -4.30 -24.82 7.96
N PRO A 89 -4.04 -26.07 8.37
CA PRO A 89 -3.54 -27.13 7.49
C PRO A 89 -4.53 -27.51 6.37
N SER A 90 -5.83 -27.27 6.55
CA SER A 90 -6.86 -27.51 5.53
C SER A 90 -6.69 -26.66 4.26
N TYR A 91 -5.89 -25.59 4.31
CA TYR A 91 -5.60 -24.72 3.17
C TYR A 91 -4.33 -25.10 2.41
N ARG A 92 -3.46 -25.98 2.95
CA ARG A 92 -2.14 -26.28 2.38
C ARG A 92 -2.17 -26.77 0.93
N LYS A 93 -3.22 -27.52 0.56
CA LYS A 93 -3.39 -28.10 -0.78
C LYS A 93 -4.28 -27.28 -1.71
N ARG A 94 -4.72 -26.09 -1.28
CA ARG A 94 -5.59 -25.24 -2.11
C ARG A 94 -4.74 -24.44 -3.08
N ALA A 95 -5.30 -24.18 -4.26
CA ALA A 95 -4.77 -23.19 -5.18
C ALA A 95 -4.56 -21.85 -4.45
N PHE A 96 -3.33 -21.37 -4.51
CA PHE A 96 -2.90 -20.16 -3.85
C PHE A 96 -2.61 -19.07 -4.88
N TYR A 97 -3.02 -17.85 -4.56
CA TYR A 97 -2.82 -16.66 -5.40
C TYR A 97 -2.35 -15.54 -4.49
N ILE A 98 -1.44 -14.71 -4.99
CA ILE A 98 -0.97 -13.52 -4.30
C ILE A 98 -1.46 -12.31 -5.09
N ALA A 99 -2.18 -11.43 -4.43
CA ALA A 99 -2.67 -10.18 -5.01
C ALA A 99 -2.12 -8.99 -4.23
N GLY A 100 -2.02 -7.85 -4.90
CA GLY A 100 -1.64 -6.61 -4.24
C GLY A 100 -1.81 -5.40 -5.14
N GLU A 101 -1.72 -4.22 -4.53
CA GLU A 101 -1.84 -2.94 -5.20
C GLU A 101 -0.64 -2.02 -4.90
N SER A 102 -0.36 -1.07 -5.80
CA SER A 102 0.63 -0.01 -5.58
C SER A 102 2.04 -0.61 -5.45
N TYR A 103 2.78 -0.31 -4.39
CA TYR A 103 4.12 -0.88 -4.17
C TYR A 103 4.14 -2.41 -3.99
N ALA A 104 2.97 -3.03 -3.81
CA ALA A 104 2.88 -4.48 -3.88
C ALA A 104 3.27 -5.02 -5.28
N GLY A 105 3.39 -4.16 -6.30
CA GLY A 105 4.07 -4.45 -7.55
C GLY A 105 5.53 -4.91 -7.40
N LYS A 106 6.20 -4.59 -6.29
CA LYS A 106 7.50 -5.15 -5.89
C LYS A 106 7.33 -6.37 -4.98
N TYR A 107 6.50 -6.25 -3.93
CA TYR A 107 6.34 -7.30 -2.92
C TYR A 107 5.76 -8.61 -3.45
N VAL A 108 4.75 -8.53 -4.33
CA VAL A 108 4.04 -9.71 -4.82
C VAL A 108 4.93 -10.54 -5.74
N PRO A 109 5.63 -9.97 -6.75
CA PRO A 109 6.58 -10.73 -7.55
C PRO A 109 7.72 -11.32 -6.72
N GLU A 110 8.32 -10.58 -5.79
CA GLU A 110 9.41 -11.11 -4.94
C GLU A 110 8.96 -12.28 -4.06
N LEU A 111 7.78 -12.16 -3.43
CA LEU A 111 7.21 -13.26 -2.63
C LEU A 111 6.84 -14.46 -3.51
N ALA A 112 6.32 -14.22 -4.72
CA ALA A 112 5.97 -15.28 -5.66
C ALA A 112 7.21 -16.03 -6.15
N GLU A 113 8.28 -15.33 -6.52
CA GLU A 113 9.57 -15.91 -6.90
C GLU A 113 10.13 -16.75 -5.75
N LEU A 114 10.24 -16.19 -4.54
CA LEU A 114 10.70 -16.92 -3.36
C LEU A 114 9.87 -18.18 -3.08
N THR A 115 8.55 -18.10 -3.29
CA THR A 115 7.66 -19.25 -3.13
C THR A 115 7.95 -20.34 -4.15
N VAL A 116 8.14 -19.99 -5.43
CA VAL A 116 8.46 -20.95 -6.49
C VAL A 116 9.83 -21.59 -6.27
N ASP A 117 10.84 -20.82 -5.90
CA ASP A 117 12.19 -21.32 -5.66
C ASP A 117 12.25 -22.35 -4.54
N LYS A 118 11.47 -22.11 -3.47
CA LYS A 118 11.42 -22.99 -2.29
C LYS A 118 10.49 -24.19 -2.46
N ASN A 119 9.65 -24.22 -3.49
CA ASN A 119 8.71 -25.33 -3.75
C ASN A 119 9.40 -26.66 -4.11
N ASN A 120 10.71 -26.66 -4.35
CA ASN A 120 11.52 -27.87 -4.52
C ASN A 120 11.57 -28.76 -3.27
N ASP A 121 11.35 -28.18 -2.08
CA ASP A 121 11.16 -28.93 -0.84
C ASP A 121 9.66 -29.27 -0.67
N PRO A 122 9.27 -30.56 -0.70
CA PRO A 122 7.86 -30.96 -0.53
C PRO A 122 7.24 -30.50 0.79
N SER A 123 8.04 -30.31 1.84
CA SER A 123 7.58 -29.82 3.14
C SER A 123 7.22 -28.33 3.10
N LEU A 124 7.81 -27.57 2.17
CA LEU A 124 7.60 -26.14 1.96
C LEU A 124 6.69 -25.84 0.76
N HIS A 125 6.11 -26.86 0.14
CA HIS A 125 5.31 -26.68 -1.06
C HIS A 125 4.05 -25.84 -0.81
N ILE A 126 3.87 -24.79 -1.62
CA ILE A 126 2.68 -23.95 -1.74
C ILE A 126 2.22 -24.01 -3.20
N ASP A 127 0.97 -24.39 -3.43
CA ASP A 127 0.38 -24.52 -4.78
C ASP A 127 0.05 -23.14 -5.40
N LEU A 128 1.07 -22.32 -5.63
CA LEU A 128 0.95 -20.99 -6.23
C LEU A 128 0.55 -21.10 -7.71
N LYS A 129 -0.62 -20.53 -8.05
CA LYS A 129 -1.19 -20.56 -9.39
C LYS A 129 -1.00 -19.26 -10.17
N GLY A 130 -0.80 -18.14 -9.50
CA GLY A 130 -0.59 -16.87 -10.16
C GLY A 130 -0.58 -15.69 -9.21
N ILE A 131 -0.29 -14.53 -9.80
CA ILE A 131 -0.30 -13.23 -9.13
C ILE A 131 -1.30 -12.29 -9.80
N LEU A 132 -1.80 -11.31 -9.04
CA LEU A 132 -2.66 -10.24 -9.53
C LEU A 132 -2.18 -8.90 -8.99
N LEU A 133 -1.97 -7.93 -9.87
CA LEU A 133 -1.44 -6.62 -9.52
C LEU A 133 -2.41 -5.53 -9.94
N GLY A 134 -2.87 -4.71 -8.99
CA GLY A 134 -3.64 -3.48 -9.24
C GLY A 134 -2.69 -2.28 -9.24
N ASN A 135 -2.77 -1.43 -10.27
CA ASN A 135 -1.98 -0.19 -10.41
C ASN A 135 -0.53 -0.27 -9.82
N PRO A 136 0.28 -1.27 -10.23
CA PRO A 136 1.52 -1.58 -9.53
C PRO A 136 2.65 -0.62 -9.88
N GLU A 137 3.54 -0.38 -8.91
CA GLU A 137 4.90 0.10 -9.20
C GLU A 137 5.74 -1.07 -9.71
N THR A 138 6.29 -0.94 -10.91
CA THR A 138 7.02 -2.02 -11.58
C THR A 138 8.43 -1.61 -11.95
N SER A 139 8.59 -0.46 -12.58
CA SER A 139 9.85 0.10 -13.03
C SER A 139 9.84 1.58 -12.77
N ASP A 140 10.62 2.02 -11.79
CA ASP A 140 10.64 3.42 -11.34
C ASP A 140 10.82 4.38 -12.53
N ALA A 141 11.68 4.03 -13.49
CA ALA A 141 11.95 4.86 -14.66
C ALA A 141 10.74 4.98 -15.60
N GLU A 142 10.06 3.86 -15.89
CA GLU A 142 8.86 3.87 -16.74
C GLU A 142 7.68 4.50 -16.03
N ASP A 143 7.53 4.24 -14.73
CA ASP A 143 6.43 4.75 -13.94
C ASP A 143 6.55 6.28 -13.76
N TRP A 144 7.77 6.83 -13.61
CA TRP A 144 8.01 8.29 -13.65
C TRP A 144 7.72 8.92 -15.00
N ARG A 145 8.18 8.29 -16.11
CA ARG A 145 7.84 8.75 -17.47
C ARG A 145 6.33 8.78 -17.67
N GLY A 146 5.65 7.70 -17.30
CA GLY A 146 4.21 7.56 -17.37
C GLY A 146 3.48 8.60 -16.54
N LEU A 147 3.93 8.89 -15.32
CA LEU A 147 3.34 9.92 -14.45
C LEU A 147 3.42 11.32 -15.09
N VAL A 148 4.55 11.66 -15.70
CA VAL A 148 4.77 12.95 -16.38
C VAL A 148 3.86 13.08 -17.60
N ASP A 149 3.82 12.04 -18.45
CA ASP A 149 2.98 12.02 -19.63
C ASP A 149 1.48 12.04 -19.27
N TYR A 150 1.09 11.34 -18.20
CA TYR A 150 -0.26 11.38 -17.67
C TYR A 150 -0.63 12.77 -17.14
N ALA A 151 0.24 13.39 -16.32
CA ALA A 151 0.03 14.72 -15.78
C ALA A 151 -0.19 15.75 -16.90
N TRP A 152 0.64 15.73 -17.93
CA TRP A 152 0.51 16.65 -19.04
C TRP A 152 -0.75 16.39 -19.88
N SER A 153 -1.00 15.14 -20.27
CA SER A 153 -2.17 14.78 -21.09
C SER A 153 -3.51 15.05 -20.38
N HIS A 154 -3.49 15.18 -19.06
CA HIS A 154 -4.66 15.49 -18.23
C HIS A 154 -4.66 16.94 -17.71
N ALA A 155 -3.84 17.82 -18.30
CA ALA A 155 -3.76 19.24 -17.99
C ALA A 155 -3.42 19.56 -16.52
N VAL A 156 -2.70 18.66 -15.84
CA VAL A 156 -2.18 18.87 -14.48
C VAL A 156 -0.93 19.76 -14.53
N ILE A 157 -0.12 19.66 -15.58
CA ILE A 157 1.08 20.49 -15.78
C ILE A 157 1.06 21.19 -17.14
N SER A 158 1.84 22.27 -17.27
CA SER A 158 1.94 23.02 -18.52
C SER A 158 2.94 22.40 -19.51
N ASP A 159 2.88 22.86 -20.77
CA ASP A 159 3.83 22.50 -21.82
C ASP A 159 5.27 22.85 -21.44
N GLU A 160 5.48 23.96 -20.72
CA GLU A 160 6.80 24.40 -20.25
C GLU A 160 7.38 23.40 -19.23
N THR A 161 6.58 22.99 -18.24
CA THR A 161 7.00 21.99 -17.24
C THR A 161 7.33 20.67 -17.92
N LEU A 162 6.48 20.19 -18.84
CA LEU A 162 6.75 18.97 -19.61
C LEU A 162 8.08 19.08 -20.38
N LYS A 163 8.32 20.21 -21.06
CA LYS A 163 9.52 20.42 -21.86
C LYS A 163 10.78 20.41 -21.01
N ILE A 164 10.73 21.00 -19.81
CA ILE A 164 11.87 20.96 -18.88
C ILE A 164 12.12 19.52 -18.44
N ILE A 165 11.10 18.81 -17.93
CA ILE A 165 11.24 17.43 -17.45
C ILE A 165 11.83 16.53 -18.55
N ARG A 166 11.29 16.56 -19.77
CA ARG A 166 11.80 15.76 -20.89
C ARG A 166 13.22 16.13 -21.33
N GLY A 167 13.65 17.36 -21.09
CA GLY A 167 14.99 17.85 -21.45
C GLY A 167 16.04 17.68 -20.36
N SER A 168 15.65 17.65 -19.08
CA SER A 168 16.57 17.64 -17.93
C SER A 168 16.56 16.34 -17.13
N CYS A 169 15.46 15.60 -17.11
CA CYS A 169 15.33 14.36 -16.34
C CYS A 169 15.79 13.14 -17.14
N ASN A 170 16.73 12.38 -16.57
CA ASN A 170 17.07 11.03 -17.03
C ASN A 170 16.60 10.00 -16.00
N PHE A 171 15.36 9.51 -16.11
CA PHE A 171 14.75 8.60 -15.13
C PHE A 171 15.38 7.20 -15.08
N ASP A 172 16.15 6.81 -16.11
CA ASP A 172 16.91 5.55 -16.08
C ASP A 172 18.20 5.67 -15.24
N SER A 173 18.59 6.89 -14.85
CA SER A 173 19.82 7.11 -14.09
C SER A 173 19.67 6.86 -12.59
N ASN A 174 20.80 6.65 -11.93
CA ASN A 174 20.89 6.65 -10.46
C ASN A 174 20.99 8.07 -9.86
N ASP A 175 21.33 9.06 -10.68
CA ASP A 175 21.55 10.45 -10.28
C ASP A 175 20.54 11.42 -10.90
N THR A 176 19.37 10.95 -11.36
CA THR A 176 18.33 11.79 -11.99
C THR A 176 18.07 13.10 -11.22
N TRP A 177 18.04 13.00 -9.90
CA TRP A 177 17.72 14.08 -8.97
C TRP A 177 18.89 15.03 -8.68
N SER A 178 20.10 14.79 -9.21
CA SER A 178 21.22 15.73 -9.12
C SER A 178 21.11 16.89 -10.11
N ASN A 179 20.17 16.82 -11.05
CA ASN A 179 19.87 17.90 -11.98
C ASN A 179 18.82 18.83 -11.37
N ASP A 180 19.22 20.03 -10.96
CA ASP A 180 18.35 21.00 -10.31
C ASP A 180 17.12 21.34 -11.17
N ASN A 181 17.27 21.50 -12.49
CA ASN A 181 16.14 21.77 -13.39
C ASN A 181 15.15 20.60 -13.43
N CYS A 182 15.62 19.35 -13.33
CA CYS A 182 14.74 18.19 -13.24
C CYS A 182 13.97 18.20 -11.92
N THR A 183 14.69 18.38 -10.81
CA THR A 183 14.12 18.40 -9.46
C THR A 183 13.08 19.51 -9.31
N GLU A 184 13.37 20.73 -9.75
CA GLU A 184 12.44 21.86 -9.68
C GLU A 184 11.17 21.63 -10.54
N ALA A 185 11.32 21.07 -11.74
CA ALA A 185 10.18 20.82 -12.61
C ALA A 185 9.29 19.67 -12.11
N VAL A 186 9.90 18.62 -11.55
CA VAL A 186 9.16 17.53 -10.88
C VAL A 186 8.50 18.06 -9.60
N ASP A 187 9.14 18.95 -8.85
CA ASP A 187 8.53 19.58 -7.67
C ASP A 187 7.27 20.37 -8.04
N GLU A 188 7.26 21.07 -9.19
CA GLU A 188 6.05 21.73 -9.69
C GLU A 188 4.96 20.70 -10.07
N LEU A 189 5.30 19.61 -10.75
CA LEU A 189 4.35 18.50 -11.02
C LEU A 189 3.74 17.97 -9.71
N ILE A 190 4.58 17.70 -8.71
CA ILE A 190 4.14 17.18 -7.40
C ILE A 190 3.29 18.20 -6.65
N LYS A 191 3.58 19.49 -6.79
CA LYS A 191 2.78 20.56 -6.22
C LYS A 191 1.37 20.60 -6.82
N GLN A 192 1.23 20.44 -8.13
CA GLN A 192 -0.10 20.37 -8.76
C GLN A 192 -0.91 19.17 -8.23
N TYR A 193 -0.25 18.03 -8.06
CA TYR A 193 -0.85 16.84 -7.43
C TYR A 193 -1.11 16.95 -5.92
N LYS A 194 -0.72 18.04 -5.26
CA LYS A 194 -1.14 18.33 -3.87
C LYS A 194 -2.45 19.11 -3.80
N GLU A 195 -2.81 19.81 -4.88
CA GLU A 195 -4.05 20.60 -4.97
C GLU A 195 -5.24 19.73 -5.39
N ILE A 196 -4.98 18.62 -6.08
CA ILE A 196 -5.97 17.65 -6.54
C ILE A 196 -5.67 16.27 -5.95
N ASP A 197 -6.62 15.36 -6.07
CA ASP A 197 -6.39 13.97 -5.71
C ASP A 197 -5.66 13.24 -6.85
N ILE A 198 -4.36 13.01 -6.68
CA ILE A 198 -3.53 12.23 -7.61
C ILE A 198 -4.04 10.79 -7.78
N PHE A 199 -4.84 10.25 -6.85
CA PHE A 199 -5.36 8.88 -6.92
C PHE A 199 -6.64 8.77 -7.74
N SER A 200 -7.36 9.89 -7.88
CA SER A 200 -8.56 9.99 -8.68
C SER A 200 -8.79 11.45 -9.05
N LEU A 201 -8.21 11.85 -10.18
CA LEU A 201 -8.15 13.22 -10.67
C LEU A 201 -9.51 13.94 -10.71
N TYR A 202 -10.58 13.16 -10.93
CA TYR A 202 -11.93 13.68 -11.14
C TYR A 202 -12.84 13.56 -9.91
N THR A 203 -12.29 13.21 -8.74
CA THR A 203 -13.02 13.18 -7.48
C THR A 203 -12.62 14.34 -6.56
N SER A 204 -13.50 14.67 -5.62
CA SER A 204 -13.22 15.67 -4.60
C SER A 204 -12.14 15.18 -3.63
N VAL A 205 -11.33 16.12 -3.14
CA VAL A 205 -10.43 15.88 -2.00
C VAL A 205 -11.19 15.82 -0.67
N CYS A 206 -10.59 15.23 0.37
CA CYS A 206 -11.16 15.24 1.70
C CYS A 206 -11.01 16.63 2.29
N ILE A 207 -12.10 17.35 2.55
CA ILE A 207 -12.04 18.65 3.22
C ILE A 207 -12.26 18.42 4.71
N GLY A 208 -11.17 18.41 5.49
CA GLY A 208 -11.24 18.34 6.95
C GLY A 208 -11.58 19.70 7.58
N ASP A 209 -12.22 19.70 8.76
CA ASP A 209 -12.43 20.92 9.55
C ASP A 209 -11.08 21.60 9.85
N SER A 210 -10.97 22.86 9.47
CA SER A 210 -9.79 23.74 9.55
C SER A 210 -9.24 24.00 10.97
N ALA A 211 -9.79 23.33 11.99
CA ALA A 211 -9.52 23.56 13.41
C ALA A 211 -8.58 22.53 14.05
N SER A 212 -8.18 21.47 13.35
CA SER A 212 -7.09 20.60 13.80
C SER A 212 -5.82 20.95 13.02
N SER A 213 -4.80 21.42 13.73
CA SER A 213 -3.44 21.68 13.23
C SER A 213 -2.71 20.44 12.70
N ASP A 214 -3.42 19.32 12.58
CA ASP A 214 -2.98 18.06 12.01
C ASP A 214 -3.57 17.82 10.61
N GLY A 215 -4.04 18.88 9.93
CA GLY A 215 -4.42 18.93 8.52
C GLY A 215 -3.27 18.63 7.53
N ARG A 216 -2.34 17.77 7.92
CA ARG A 216 -1.54 17.01 6.97
C ARG A 216 -2.49 15.98 6.40
N PHE A 217 -3.09 16.33 5.27
CA PHE A 217 -3.45 15.37 4.24
C PHE A 217 -2.32 14.34 4.08
N THR A 218 -2.57 13.22 3.42
CA THR A 218 -1.51 12.38 2.86
C THR A 218 -0.60 13.27 2.00
N LYS A 219 0.32 14.00 2.64
CA LYS A 219 1.39 14.73 2.02
C LYS A 219 2.06 13.65 1.23
N ILE A 220 2.06 13.79 -0.08
CA ILE A 220 3.00 13.07 -0.95
C ILE A 220 4.32 13.09 -0.18
N MET A 221 4.68 11.94 0.41
CA MET A 221 5.87 11.81 1.25
C MET A 221 7.03 11.64 0.28
N TYR A 222 7.37 12.76 -0.35
CA TYR A 222 8.52 12.87 -1.20
C TYR A 222 9.73 13.16 -0.31
N ARG A 223 10.71 12.25 -0.32
CA ARG A 223 12.08 12.56 0.05
C ARG A 223 12.86 12.69 -1.26
N PRO A 224 13.54 13.82 -1.52
CA PRO A 224 14.34 14.03 -2.74
C PRO A 224 15.40 12.94 -3.01
N SER A 225 15.75 12.13 -2.01
CA SER A 225 16.68 11.01 -2.13
C SER A 225 16.03 9.65 -2.45
N SER A 226 14.71 9.58 -2.61
CA SER A 226 13.97 8.33 -2.87
C SER A 226 13.50 8.27 -4.31
N LYS A 227 13.84 7.18 -5.02
CA LYS A 227 13.33 6.91 -6.38
C LYS A 227 11.87 6.45 -6.43
N LYS A 228 11.31 6.03 -5.29
CA LYS A 228 9.97 5.43 -5.16
C LYS A 228 8.84 6.41 -5.51
N MET A 229 7.79 5.91 -6.14
CA MET A 229 6.61 6.70 -6.50
C MET A 229 5.76 7.17 -5.29
N PRO A 230 5.05 8.31 -5.41
CA PRO A 230 3.99 8.74 -4.49
C PRO A 230 2.79 7.75 -4.40
N ARG A 231 2.27 7.52 -3.18
CA ARG A 231 1.41 6.38 -2.77
C ARG A 231 -0.07 6.45 -3.18
N ILE A 232 -0.60 5.47 -3.94
CA ILE A 232 -1.99 5.34 -4.51
C ILE A 232 -2.98 4.56 -3.61
N ILE A 233 -4.33 4.71 -3.75
CA ILE A 233 -5.41 3.65 -3.73
C ILE A 233 -6.79 4.21 -4.22
N GLY A 234 -7.59 3.40 -4.95
CA GLY A 234 -8.86 3.78 -5.62
C GLY A 234 -10.19 3.42 -4.92
N GLY A 235 -11.32 3.95 -5.43
CA GLY A 235 -12.68 3.71 -4.92
C GLY A 235 -13.13 4.71 -3.86
N TYR A 236 -12.92 6.00 -4.14
CA TYR A 236 -12.42 6.91 -3.12
C TYR A 236 -13.52 7.79 -2.51
N ASP A 237 -13.85 7.52 -1.25
CA ASP A 237 -14.14 8.60 -0.32
C ASP A 237 -12.79 9.02 0.28
N PRO A 238 -12.37 10.27 0.05
CA PRO A 238 -11.03 10.71 0.38
C PRO A 238 -10.72 10.72 1.88
N CYS A 239 -11.75 10.63 2.70
CA CYS A 239 -11.64 10.67 4.15
C CYS A 239 -11.60 9.28 4.80
N ARG A 240 -11.66 8.19 4.02
CA ARG A 240 -11.75 6.82 4.58
C ARG A 240 -10.59 6.43 5.47
N ASP A 241 -9.38 6.92 5.21
CA ASP A 241 -8.24 6.69 6.09
C ASP A 241 -8.48 7.20 7.51
N LYS A 242 -9.14 8.35 7.64
CA LYS A 242 -9.53 8.91 8.94
C LYS A 242 -10.52 7.98 9.63
N TYR A 243 -11.49 7.45 8.90
CA TYR A 243 -12.51 6.55 9.45
C TYR A 243 -11.91 5.20 9.86
N ALA A 244 -11.05 4.61 9.03
CA ALA A 244 -10.31 3.40 9.35
C ALA A 244 -9.45 3.60 10.61
N LYS A 245 -8.72 4.72 10.70
CA LYS A 245 -7.93 5.04 11.90
C LYS A 245 -8.78 5.15 13.15
N VAL A 246 -9.95 5.79 13.08
CA VAL A 246 -10.89 5.82 14.21
C VAL A 246 -11.35 4.41 14.57
N PHE A 247 -11.78 3.63 13.58
CA PHE A 247 -12.31 2.28 13.78
C PHE A 247 -11.31 1.34 14.45
N TYR A 248 -10.10 1.20 13.91
CA TYR A 248 -9.09 0.26 14.41
C TYR A 248 -8.44 0.68 15.73
N ASN A 249 -8.56 1.95 16.14
CA ASN A 249 -8.11 2.40 17.45
C ASN A 249 -9.17 2.27 18.55
N ARG A 250 -10.36 1.74 18.24
CA ARG A 250 -11.37 1.49 19.26
C ARG A 250 -10.99 0.29 20.16
N PRO A 251 -11.24 0.39 21.48
CA PRO A 251 -10.96 -0.69 22.42
C PRO A 251 -11.66 -2.02 22.09
N ASP A 252 -12.94 -1.94 21.73
CA ASP A 252 -13.76 -3.11 21.42
C ASP A 252 -13.32 -3.78 20.11
N VAL A 253 -12.91 -2.98 19.12
CA VAL A 253 -12.38 -3.49 17.85
C VAL A 253 -11.04 -4.20 18.06
N GLN A 254 -10.08 -3.60 18.77
CA GLN A 254 -8.79 -4.27 19.00
C GLN A 254 -8.92 -5.54 19.83
N LYS A 255 -9.84 -5.56 20.80
CA LYS A 255 -10.18 -6.76 21.56
C LYS A 255 -10.77 -7.85 20.68
N ALA A 256 -11.71 -7.49 19.80
CA ALA A 256 -12.35 -8.43 18.88
C ALA A 256 -11.38 -9.01 17.84
N LEU A 257 -10.40 -8.22 17.41
CA LEU A 257 -9.34 -8.65 16.48
C LEU A 257 -8.16 -9.35 17.15
N HIS A 258 -8.20 -9.50 18.49
CA HIS A 258 -7.11 -10.05 19.28
C HIS A 258 -5.78 -9.27 19.11
N ALA A 259 -5.85 -7.97 18.79
CA ALA A 259 -4.69 -7.09 18.67
C ALA A 259 -4.25 -6.52 20.04
N SER A 260 -5.19 -6.36 20.97
CA SER A 260 -4.96 -6.02 22.37
C SER A 260 -6.03 -6.62 23.29
N ASP A 261 -5.90 -6.42 24.60
CA ASP A 261 -6.91 -6.82 25.59
C ASP A 261 -8.09 -5.84 25.69
N GLY A 262 -8.07 -4.74 24.91
CA GLY A 262 -9.02 -3.64 24.97
C GLY A 262 -8.75 -2.64 26.10
N HIS A 263 -7.66 -2.80 26.85
CA HIS A 263 -7.24 -1.88 27.90
C HIS A 263 -5.89 -1.22 27.56
N VAL A 264 -4.92 -2.02 27.11
CA VAL A 264 -3.60 -1.56 26.63
C VAL A 264 -3.64 -1.51 25.10
N LEU A 265 -4.17 -0.42 24.58
CA LEU A 265 -4.38 -0.26 23.14
C LEU A 265 -3.07 -0.09 22.37
N LYS A 266 -3.03 -0.65 21.16
CA LYS A 266 -2.00 -0.38 20.16
C LYS A 266 -2.39 0.88 19.39
N ASN A 267 -1.41 1.70 19.01
CA ASN A 267 -1.67 2.84 18.13
C ASN A 267 -1.60 2.38 16.68
N TRP A 268 -2.78 2.14 16.08
CA TRP A 268 -2.89 1.71 14.69
C TRP A 268 -2.92 2.91 13.74
N SER A 269 -2.22 2.81 12.61
CA SER A 269 -2.29 3.78 11.51
C SER A 269 -2.39 3.06 10.16
N THR A 270 -3.04 3.71 9.20
CA THR A 270 -3.22 3.15 7.85
C THR A 270 -1.89 2.96 7.14
N CYS A 271 -0.98 3.93 7.25
CA CYS A 271 0.39 3.82 6.79
C CYS A 271 1.39 4.37 7.82
N LYS A 272 2.66 3.99 7.70
CA LYS A 272 3.79 4.52 8.47
C LYS A 272 4.86 5.15 7.56
#